data_AF-A0A4Q0AIV3-F1
#
_entry.id   AF-A0A4Q0AIV3-F1
#
_cell.length_a   1.000
_cell.length_b   1.000
_cell.length_c   1.000
_cell.angle_alpha   90.00
_cell.angle_beta   90.00
_cell.angle_gamma   90.00
#
_symmetry.space_group_name_H-M   'P 1'
#
loop_
_entity.id
_entity.type
_entity.pdbx_description
1 polymer ?
#
loop_
_entity_poly.entity_id
_entity_poly.type
_entity_poly.pdbx_seq_one_letter_code
_entity_poly.pdbx_strand_id
1 'polypeptide(L)'
;MDDRNWNNLQPADIAKSIMIEGAELLELFQWKNYTVQEINTDPSLKLNMQKEIADVVIYAIELAVHLDIDITEAVQLKVEHNVKKYPASKMKDAATSNEYYMKQKMKYRKERK
;
A
#
# COMPACT_ATOMS: atom_id res chain seq x y z
N MET A 1 -20.76 -6.63 4.93
CA MET A 1 -20.26 -7.49 3.83
C MET A 1 -20.82 -8.90 3.92
N ASP A 2 -21.46 -9.27 5.04
CA ASP A 2 -22.12 -10.57 5.25
C ASP A 2 -23.15 -10.96 4.17
N ASP A 3 -23.78 -9.98 3.52
CA ASP A 3 -24.77 -10.24 2.45
C ASP A 3 -24.17 -10.85 1.17
N ARG A 4 -22.83 -10.92 1.04
CA ARG A 4 -22.14 -11.48 -0.14
C ARG A 4 -21.56 -12.88 0.06
N ASN A 5 -21.86 -13.53 1.18
CA ASN A 5 -21.37 -14.90 1.49
C ASN A 5 -19.83 -15.01 1.51
N TRP A 6 -19.13 -13.90 1.78
CA TRP A 6 -17.67 -13.81 1.88
C TRP A 6 -17.09 -14.54 3.10
N ASN A 7 -17.94 -15.00 4.02
CA ASN A 7 -17.56 -15.76 5.21
C ASN A 7 -16.94 -17.15 4.89
N ASN A 8 -16.87 -17.55 3.62
CA ASN A 8 -16.22 -18.80 3.17
C ASN A 8 -14.84 -18.64 2.51
N LEU A 9 -14.36 -17.40 2.31
CA LEU A 9 -13.06 -17.18 1.67
C LEU A 9 -11.92 -17.56 2.63
N GLN A 10 -10.91 -18.26 2.11
CA GLN A 10 -9.70 -18.53 2.89
C GLN A 10 -8.80 -17.27 2.91
N PRO A 11 -7.93 -17.10 3.92
CA PRO A 11 -7.00 -15.96 3.97
C PRO A 11 -6.16 -15.80 2.70
N ALA A 12 -5.79 -16.92 2.07
CA ALA A 12 -5.05 -16.92 0.82
C ALA A 12 -5.85 -16.35 -0.36
N ASP A 13 -7.18 -16.49 -0.35
CA ASP A 13 -8.03 -15.94 -1.40
C ASP A 13 -8.16 -14.43 -1.25
N ILE A 14 -8.35 -13.94 -0.02
CA ILE A 14 -8.37 -12.49 0.25
C ILE A 14 -7.01 -11.85 -0.09
N ALA A 15 -5.90 -12.53 0.23
CA ALA A 15 -4.56 -12.07 -0.15
C ALA A 15 -4.35 -12.00 -1.67
N LYS A 16 -4.96 -12.91 -2.45
CA LYS A 16 -4.96 -12.82 -3.92
C LYS A 16 -5.78 -11.61 -4.38
N SER A 17 -6.95 -11.36 -3.78
CA SER A 17 -7.76 -10.17 -4.10
C SER A 17 -6.97 -8.88 -3.91
N ILE A 18 -6.24 -8.72 -2.79
CA ILE A 18 -5.35 -7.56 -2.59
C ILE A 18 -4.37 -7.38 -3.76
N MET A 19 -3.79 -8.47 -4.27
CA MET A 19 -2.87 -8.40 -5.40
C MET A 19 -3.55 -8.08 -6.73
N ILE A 20 -4.79 -8.55 -6.94
CA ILE A 20 -5.60 -8.26 -8.12
C ILE A 20 -5.95 -6.76 -8.13
N GLU A 21 -6.55 -6.23 -7.07
CA GLU A 21 -6.89 -4.80 -6.98
C GLU A 21 -5.64 -3.91 -7.04
N GLY A 22 -4.52 -4.38 -6.48
CA GLY A 22 -3.23 -3.71 -6.62
C GLY A 22 -2.73 -3.65 -8.07
N ALA A 23 -3.07 -4.66 -8.88
CA ALA A 23 -2.77 -4.67 -10.31
C ALA A 23 -3.74 -3.77 -11.10
N GLU A 24 -5.03 -3.70 -10.74
CA GLU A 24 -5.99 -2.77 -11.34
C GLU A 24 -5.60 -1.30 -11.07
N LEU A 25 -5.17 -0.99 -9.83
CA LEU A 25 -4.58 0.31 -9.50
C LEU A 25 -3.35 0.62 -10.36
N LEU A 26 -2.49 -0.38 -10.59
CA LEU A 26 -1.30 -0.23 -11.42
C LEU A 26 -1.64 -0.02 -12.91
N GLU A 27 -2.71 -0.66 -13.38
CA GLU A 27 -3.18 -0.56 -14.77
C GLU A 27 -3.56 0.88 -15.15
N LEU A 28 -4.04 1.69 -14.21
CA LEU A 28 -4.30 3.11 -14.43
C LEU A 28 -3.05 3.89 -14.91
N PHE A 29 -1.84 3.36 -14.68
CA PHE A 29 -0.58 3.94 -15.13
C PHE A 29 0.05 3.22 -16.33
N GLN A 30 -0.62 2.20 -16.90
CA GLN A 30 -0.04 1.32 -17.93
C GLN A 30 0.51 2.08 -19.14
N TRP A 31 -0.22 3.11 -19.59
CA TRP A 31 0.11 3.86 -20.82
C TRP A 31 0.72 5.24 -20.56
N LYS A 32 0.59 5.76 -19.34
CA LYS A 32 1.04 7.10 -18.98
C LYS A 32 1.38 7.20 -17.51
N ASN A 33 2.51 7.83 -17.22
CA ASN A 33 2.82 8.32 -15.88
C ASN A 33 2.19 9.70 -15.69
N TYR A 34 1.34 9.84 -14.69
CA TYR A 34 0.65 11.09 -14.38
C TYR A 34 1.35 11.85 -13.26
N THR A 35 1.42 13.16 -13.41
CA THR A 35 1.72 14.07 -12.30
C THR A 35 0.51 14.21 -11.38
N VAL A 36 0.74 14.63 -10.13
CA VAL A 36 -0.34 14.91 -9.16
C VAL A 36 -1.31 15.97 -9.68
N GLN A 37 -0.80 16.97 -10.43
CA GLN A 37 -1.65 17.99 -11.02
C GLN A 37 -2.58 17.40 -12.08
N GLU A 38 -2.07 16.59 -13.01
CA GLU A 38 -2.89 15.93 -14.04
C GLU A 38 -3.99 15.07 -13.43
N ILE A 39 -3.67 14.27 -12.40
CA ILE A 39 -4.65 13.45 -11.68
C ILE A 39 -5.73 14.33 -11.04
N ASN A 40 -5.33 15.44 -10.39
CA ASN A 40 -6.29 16.31 -9.71
C ASN A 40 -7.19 17.10 -10.65
N THR A 41 -6.76 17.34 -11.89
CA THR A 41 -7.54 18.06 -12.91
C THR A 41 -8.40 17.16 -13.80
N ASP A 42 -8.23 15.83 -13.71
CA ASP A 42 -9.05 14.84 -14.41
C ASP A 42 -9.98 14.12 -13.42
N PRO A 43 -11.27 14.50 -13.32
CA PRO A 43 -12.20 13.90 -12.37
C PRO A 43 -12.43 12.40 -12.60
N SER A 44 -12.36 11.94 -13.86
CA SER A 44 -12.58 10.54 -14.20
C SER A 44 -11.42 9.68 -13.72
N LEU A 45 -10.20 10.11 -14.02
CA LEU A 45 -8.99 9.44 -13.54
C LEU A 45 -8.94 9.43 -12.01
N LYS A 46 -9.24 10.56 -11.36
CA LYS A 46 -9.26 10.65 -9.90
C LYS A 46 -10.29 9.72 -9.27
N LEU A 47 -11.48 9.59 -9.87
CA LEU A 47 -12.51 8.67 -9.41
C LEU A 47 -12.05 7.22 -9.53
N ASN A 48 -11.46 6.83 -10.66
CA ASN A 48 -10.95 5.47 -10.83
C ASN A 48 -9.82 5.18 -9.83
N MET A 49 -8.87 6.10 -9.64
CA MET A 49 -7.85 5.94 -8.59
C MET A 49 -8.44 5.76 -7.20
N GLN A 50 -9.49 6.52 -6.86
CA GLN A 50 -10.17 6.37 -5.57
C GLN A 50 -10.79 4.99 -5.39
N LYS A 51 -11.39 4.42 -6.44
CA LYS A 51 -11.98 3.08 -6.41
C LYS A 51 -10.91 2.02 -6.16
N GLU A 52 -9.89 1.97 -7.02
CA GLU A 52 -8.86 0.92 -6.89
C GLU A 52 -8.08 1.02 -5.57
N ILE A 53 -7.81 2.25 -5.08
CA ILE A 53 -7.22 2.44 -3.76
C ILE A 53 -8.15 1.91 -2.65
N ALA A 54 -9.45 2.19 -2.75
CA ALA A 54 -10.43 1.72 -1.77
C ALA A 54 -10.53 0.19 -1.79
N ASP A 55 -10.54 -0.45 -2.95
CA ASP A 55 -10.64 -1.90 -3.07
C ASP A 55 -9.41 -2.62 -2.46
N VAL A 56 -8.19 -2.11 -2.71
CA VAL A 56 -6.97 -2.59 -2.03
C VAL A 56 -7.10 -2.49 -0.51
N VAL A 57 -7.57 -1.34 0.00
CA VAL A 57 -7.70 -1.10 1.44
C VAL A 57 -8.80 -1.98 2.05
N ILE A 58 -9.92 -2.16 1.35
CA ILE A 58 -11.05 -2.99 1.79
C ILE A 58 -10.58 -4.42 2.01
N TYR A 59 -9.92 -5.05 1.04
CA TYR A 59 -9.45 -6.43 1.22
C TYR A 59 -8.31 -6.55 2.24
N ALA A 60 -7.47 -5.52 2.39
CA ALA A 60 -6.46 -5.51 3.45
C ALA A 60 -7.10 -5.48 4.86
N ILE A 61 -8.14 -4.66 5.04
CA ILE A 61 -8.92 -4.61 6.29
C ILE A 61 -9.66 -5.93 6.51
N GLU A 62 -10.30 -6.47 5.47
CA GLU A 62 -11.01 -7.74 5.54
C GLU A 62 -10.09 -8.89 5.96
N LEU A 63 -8.89 -8.96 5.38
CA LEU A 63 -7.89 -9.95 5.78
C LEU A 63 -7.46 -9.77 7.24
N ALA A 64 -7.28 -8.53 7.69
CA ALA A 64 -6.94 -8.25 9.09
C ALA A 64 -8.05 -8.72 10.04
N VAL A 65 -9.32 -8.42 9.73
CA VAL A 65 -10.48 -8.90 10.49
C VAL A 65 -10.54 -10.42 10.50
N HIS A 66 -10.32 -11.07 9.35
CA HIS A 66 -10.36 -12.53 9.23
C HIS A 66 -9.24 -13.22 10.05
N LEU A 67 -8.11 -12.54 10.24
CA LEU A 67 -6.95 -13.04 10.99
C LEU A 67 -6.89 -12.54 12.44
N ASP A 68 -7.92 -11.84 12.92
CA ASP A 68 -7.97 -11.21 14.26
C ASP A 68 -6.76 -10.28 14.52
N ILE A 69 -6.41 -9.47 13.50
CA ILE A 69 -5.33 -8.48 13.57
C ILE A 69 -5.94 -7.10 13.79
N ASP A 70 -5.53 -6.41 14.85
CA ASP A 70 -5.77 -4.96 14.97
C ASP A 70 -4.92 -4.22 13.94
N ILE A 71 -5.57 -3.87 12.82
CA ILE A 71 -4.91 -3.18 11.71
C ILE A 71 -4.44 -1.78 12.12
N THR A 72 -5.10 -1.12 13.08
CA THR A 72 -4.73 0.21 13.55
C THR A 72 -3.43 0.15 14.34
N GLU A 73 -3.33 -0.77 15.29
CA GLU A 73 -2.09 -1.03 16.04
C GLU A 73 -0.95 -1.46 15.10
N ALA A 74 -1.23 -2.38 14.17
CA ALA A 74 -0.24 -2.87 13.22
C ALA A 74 0.33 -1.74 12.34
N VAL A 75 -0.52 -0.84 11.85
CA VAL A 75 -0.09 0.35 11.08
C VAL A 75 0.70 1.30 11.96
N GLN A 76 0.26 1.59 13.19
CA GLN A 76 0.98 2.47 14.11
C GLN A 76 2.40 1.95 14.40
N LEU A 77 2.53 0.70 14.81
CA LEU A 77 3.83 0.05 15.06
C LEU A 77 4.73 0.10 13.83
N LYS A 78 4.14 -0.09 12.63
CA LYS A 78 4.88 -0.01 11.38
C LYS A 78 5.38 1.42 11.09
N VAL A 79 4.56 2.43 11.33
CA VAL A 79 4.94 3.84 11.17
C VAL A 79 6.08 4.19 12.13
N GLU A 80 5.98 3.82 13.41
CA GLU A 80 7.03 4.06 14.41
C GLU A 80 8.36 3.37 14.02
N HIS A 81 8.28 2.12 13.54
CA HIS A 81 9.45 1.42 13.02
C HIS A 81 10.04 2.13 11.79
N ASN A 82 9.20 2.61 10.88
CA ASN A 82 9.63 3.35 9.70
C ASN A 82 10.29 4.69 10.07
N VAL A 83 9.79 5.41 11.08
CA VAL A 83 10.41 6.66 11.56
C VAL A 83 11.82 6.41 12.11
N LYS A 84 12.02 5.31 12.85
CA LYS A 84 13.35 4.90 13.35
C LYS A 84 14.28 4.52 12.21
N LYS A 85 13.75 3.83 11.18
CA LYS A 85 14.52 3.36 10.01
C LYS A 85 14.83 4.47 9.00
N TYR A 86 13.95 5.45 8.88
CA TYR A 86 14.01 6.56 7.93
C TYR A 86 13.75 7.90 8.66
N PRO A 87 14.70 8.37 9.48
CA PRO A 87 14.52 9.59 10.26
C PRO A 87 14.38 10.81 9.35
N ALA A 88 13.48 11.74 9.72
CA ALA A 88 13.17 12.94 8.94
C ALA A 88 14.42 13.77 8.60
N SER A 89 15.41 13.83 9.49
CA SER A 89 16.69 14.53 9.26
C SER A 89 17.51 13.99 8.10
N LYS A 90 17.31 12.71 7.73
CA LYS A 90 17.95 12.05 6.58
C LYS A 90 17.06 12.02 5.34
N MET A 91 15.82 12.50 5.44
CA MET A 91 14.80 12.43 4.41
C MET A 91 14.40 13.81 3.82
N LYS A 92 15.11 14.90 4.16
CA LYS A 92 14.76 16.28 3.76
C LYS A 92 15.04 16.62 2.29
N ASP A 93 16.10 16.05 1.71
CA ASP A 93 16.53 16.37 0.34
C ASP A 93 16.36 15.17 -0.59
N ALA A 94 15.58 15.29 -1.66
CA ALA A 94 15.16 14.16 -2.50
C ALA A 94 16.31 13.24 -2.98
N ALA A 95 17.46 13.82 -3.36
CA ALA A 95 18.62 13.04 -3.81
C ALA A 95 19.27 12.25 -2.65
N THR A 96 19.51 12.91 -1.52
CA THR A 96 20.12 12.34 -0.31
C THR A 96 19.20 11.31 0.35
N SER A 97 17.89 11.56 0.32
CA SER A 97 16.82 10.67 0.79
C SER A 97 16.80 9.36 0.02
N ASN A 98 16.94 9.41 -1.31
CA ASN A 98 16.87 8.22 -2.15
C ASN A 98 18.11 7.32 -1.96
N GLU A 99 19.30 7.92 -1.88
CA GLU A 99 20.54 7.19 -1.59
C GLU A 99 20.49 6.52 -0.20
N TYR A 100 20.06 7.27 0.82
CA TYR A 100 19.91 6.75 2.18
C TYR A 100 18.86 5.64 2.24
N TYR A 101 17.70 5.83 1.61
CA TYR A 101 16.62 4.84 1.53
C TYR A 101 17.11 3.52 0.92
N MET A 102 17.82 3.59 -0.21
CA MET A 102 18.34 2.41 -0.90
C MET A 102 19.39 1.68 -0.07
N LYS A 103 20.30 2.39 0.62
CA LYS A 103 21.27 1.80 1.56
C LYS A 103 20.59 1.03 2.69
N GLN A 104 19.58 1.62 3.34
CA GLN A 104 18.84 0.95 4.43
C GLN A 104 18.04 -0.26 3.91
N LYS A 105 17.43 -0.15 2.72
CA LYS A 105 16.68 -1.25 2.08
C LYS A 105 17.58 -2.43 1.71
N MET A 106 18.77 -2.17 1.18
CA MET A 106 19.76 -3.22 0.87
C MET A 106 20.28 -3.90 2.13
N LYS A 107 20.58 -3.14 3.19
CA LYS A 107 21.00 -3.68 4.49
C LYS A 107 19.95 -4.64 5.06
N TYR A 108 18.70 -4.18 5.15
CA TYR A 108 17.58 -4.99 5.64
C TYR A 108 17.31 -6.26 4.81
N ARG A 109 17.48 -6.19 3.48
CA ARG A 109 17.33 -7.37 2.60
C ARG A 109 18.43 -8.42 2.81
N LYS A 110 19.64 -8.00 3.21
CA LYS A 110 20.74 -8.91 3.55
C LYS A 110 20.53 -9.58 4.91
N GLU A 111 19.94 -8.86 5.87
CA GLU A 111 19.66 -9.37 7.22
C GLU A 111 18.46 -10.35 7.28
N ARG A 112 17.63 -10.41 6.24
CA ARG A 112 16.48 -11.34 6.11
C ARG A 112 16.80 -12.66 5.39
N LYS A 113 18.01 -12.83 4.87
CA LYS A 113 18.48 -14.08 4.24
C LYS A 113 19.31 -14.87 5.24
#